data_AF-A0A537VSX0-F1
#
_entry.id   AF-A0A537VSX0-F1
#
_cell.length_a   1.000
_cell.length_b   1.000
_cell.length_c   1.000
_cell.angle_alpha   90.00
_cell.angle_beta   90.00
_cell.angle_gamma   90.00
#
_symmetry.space_group_name_H-M   'P 1'
#
loop_
_entity.id
_entity.type
_entity.pdbx_description
1 polymer ?
#
loop_
_entity_poly.entity_id
_entity_poly.type
_entity_poly.pdbx_seq_one_letter_code
_entity_poly.pdbx_strand_id
1 'polypeptide(L)'
;MTRPSLAAARGTAAHHGGRRGPSRRGSRVARSRRPDYDVPRATMGAVSDDQTLARVTAEPLSVDEALAFIADASAGGSCIFVGTVRDSGPGGEIVTGLTYESWSEIAVDRLREIAEGLRARWPIRKVALLHRTGDLVVGEASV
;
A
#
# COMPACT_ATOMS: atom_id res chain seq x y z
N MET A 1 -27.21 -3.71 74.22
CA MET A 1 -28.57 -4.31 74.27
C MET A 1 -29.32 -3.81 73.05
N THR A 2 -29.87 -4.55 72.09
CA THR A 2 -30.01 -5.99 71.81
C THR A 2 -30.50 -6.05 70.34
N ARG A 3 -30.02 -6.97 69.50
CA ARG A 3 -30.62 -7.26 68.18
C ARG A 3 -32.02 -7.88 68.37
N PRO A 4 -32.91 -7.84 67.36
CA PRO A 4 -33.04 -8.98 66.42
C PRO A 4 -33.39 -8.50 64.98
N SER A 5 -33.00 -9.13 63.86
CA SER A 5 -33.20 -10.49 63.33
C SER A 5 -34.67 -10.88 63.07
N LEU A 6 -35.11 -10.90 61.81
CA LEU A 6 -35.59 -12.11 61.11
C LEU A 6 -35.92 -11.85 59.62
N ALA A 7 -36.17 -12.95 58.92
CA ALA A 7 -36.03 -13.17 57.49
C ALA A 7 -37.34 -13.11 56.67
N ALA A 8 -37.11 -13.14 55.35
CA ALA A 8 -37.87 -13.78 54.27
C ALA A 8 -39.27 -13.29 53.90
N ALA A 9 -39.43 -12.94 52.61
CA ALA A 9 -40.64 -13.23 51.84
C ALA A 9 -40.33 -13.30 50.34
N ARG A 10 -40.79 -14.37 49.69
CA ARG A 10 -40.81 -14.57 48.24
C ARG A 10 -42.12 -14.02 47.65
N GLY A 11 -42.06 -13.50 46.44
CA GLY A 11 -43.18 -13.24 45.53
C GLY A 11 -42.73 -12.32 44.39
N THR A 12 -43.20 -12.34 43.15
CA THR A 12 -44.13 -13.17 42.37
C THR A 12 -44.00 -12.66 40.91
N ALA A 13 -44.39 -13.50 39.93
CA ALA A 13 -44.84 -13.15 38.57
C ALA A 13 -43.78 -12.65 37.56
N ALA A 14 -43.95 -12.73 36.25
CA ALA A 14 -44.65 -13.58 35.28
C ALA A 14 -44.21 -13.05 33.89
N HIS A 15 -44.30 -13.89 32.85
CA HIS A 15 -44.34 -13.54 31.41
C HIS A 15 -43.09 -12.93 30.73
N HIS A 16 -42.52 -13.64 29.74
CA HIS A 16 -42.77 -13.39 28.30
C HIS A 16 -41.80 -14.13 27.36
N GLY A 17 -42.37 -14.78 26.34
CA GLY A 17 -41.90 -14.79 24.96
C GLY A 17 -40.44 -15.12 24.65
N GLY A 18 -40.12 -16.41 24.51
CA GLY A 18 -38.88 -16.86 23.87
C GLY A 18 -38.89 -16.58 22.35
N ARG A 19 -38.33 -15.44 21.94
CA ARG A 19 -38.00 -15.15 20.53
C ARG A 19 -36.73 -15.91 20.12
N ARG A 20 -36.82 -16.61 18.99
CA ARG A 20 -35.74 -17.35 18.33
C ARG A 20 -34.55 -16.42 18.02
N GLY A 21 -33.36 -16.77 18.49
CA GLY A 21 -32.10 -16.08 18.17
C GLY A 21 -31.65 -16.37 16.73
N PRO A 22 -31.02 -15.40 16.03
CA PRO A 22 -30.58 -15.59 14.65
C PRO A 22 -29.36 -16.52 14.56
N SER A 23 -29.39 -17.38 13.54
CA SER A 23 -28.31 -18.31 13.20
C SER A 23 -27.05 -17.55 12.75
N ARG A 24 -25.91 -17.89 13.37
CA ARG A 24 -24.59 -17.42 12.93
C ARG A 24 -24.22 -18.09 11.61
N ARG A 25 -24.53 -17.43 10.50
CA ARG A 25 -24.07 -17.81 9.17
C ARG A 25 -22.62 -17.35 9.05
N GLY A 26 -21.68 -18.29 9.14
CA GLY A 26 -20.24 -18.01 9.00
C GLY A 26 -19.94 -17.35 7.66
N SER A 27 -19.37 -16.15 7.70
CA SER A 27 -18.85 -15.48 6.51
C SER A 27 -17.63 -16.24 6.00
N ARG A 28 -17.80 -16.90 4.87
CA ARG A 28 -16.69 -17.48 4.10
C ARG A 28 -15.90 -16.30 3.54
N VAL A 29 -14.74 -16.01 4.12
CA VAL A 29 -13.79 -15.06 3.53
C VAL A 29 -13.38 -15.63 2.18
N ALA A 30 -13.79 -14.98 1.10
CA ALA A 30 -13.39 -15.34 -0.26
C ALA A 30 -11.86 -15.22 -0.32
N ARG A 31 -11.16 -16.35 -0.50
CA ARG A 31 -9.72 -16.33 -0.74
C ARG A 31 -9.50 -15.59 -2.06
N SER A 32 -9.00 -14.36 -1.97
CA SER A 32 -8.49 -13.62 -3.12
C SER A 32 -7.53 -14.53 -3.88
N ARG A 33 -7.88 -14.88 -5.12
CA ARG A 33 -6.96 -15.61 -6.01
C ARG A 33 -5.72 -14.74 -6.18
N ARG A 34 -4.57 -15.22 -5.70
CA ARG A 34 -3.30 -14.60 -6.02
C ARG A 34 -3.08 -14.77 -7.53
N PRO A 35 -2.74 -13.72 -8.29
CA PRO A 35 -2.34 -13.88 -9.67
C PRO A 35 -1.15 -14.83 -9.75
N ASP A 36 -1.17 -15.76 -10.69
CA ASP A 36 -0.03 -16.62 -11.01
C ASP A 36 0.92 -15.79 -11.87
N TYR A 37 2.13 -15.57 -11.38
CA TYR A 37 3.15 -14.78 -12.08
C TYR A 37 4.09 -15.74 -12.78
N ASP A 38 3.99 -15.82 -14.11
CA ASP A 38 5.03 -16.44 -14.93
C ASP A 38 6.12 -15.39 -15.15
N VAL A 39 7.30 -15.61 -14.56
CA VAL A 39 8.41 -14.65 -14.50
C VAL A 39 9.51 -15.03 -15.50
N PRO A 40 9.70 -14.25 -16.59
CA PRO A 40 10.87 -14.37 -17.45
C PRO A 40 12.11 -13.90 -16.69
N ARG A 41 13.16 -14.73 -16.71
CA ARG A 41 14.44 -14.43 -16.02
C ARG A 41 15.20 -13.32 -16.76
N ALA A 42 15.22 -12.10 -16.20
CA ALA A 42 16.09 -11.02 -16.64
C ALA A 42 16.57 -10.17 -15.45
N THR A 43 17.88 -9.87 -15.49
CA THR A 43 18.72 -9.15 -14.52
C THR A 43 18.10 -7.86 -13.93
N MET A 44 18.39 -7.59 -12.65
CA MET A 44 18.06 -6.40 -11.84
C MET A 44 17.15 -5.34 -12.50
N GLY A 45 15.96 -5.21 -11.89
CA GLY A 45 14.74 -4.65 -12.47
C GLY A 45 14.81 -3.21 -12.96
N ALA A 46 15.13 -3.05 -14.24
CA ALA A 46 14.79 -1.86 -15.00
C ALA A 46 14.21 -2.28 -16.36
N VAL A 47 13.13 -1.61 -16.77
CA VAL A 47 12.59 -1.67 -18.13
C VAL A 47 12.54 -0.24 -18.65
N SER A 48 13.14 -0.02 -19.82
CA SER A 48 13.08 1.26 -20.52
C SER A 48 12.67 1.05 -21.97
N ASP A 49 11.63 1.74 -22.39
CA ASP A 49 11.27 1.98 -23.79
C ASP A 49 11.24 3.49 -24.07
N ASP A 50 10.86 3.93 -25.27
CA ASP A 50 10.86 5.37 -25.61
C ASP A 50 9.88 6.19 -24.74
N GLN A 51 8.81 5.57 -24.24
CA GLN A 51 7.73 6.24 -23.52
C GLN A 51 7.68 5.89 -22.03
N THR A 52 8.41 4.88 -21.59
CA THR A 52 8.38 4.34 -20.22
C THR A 52 9.77 4.12 -19.68
N LEU A 53 10.03 4.67 -18.50
CA LEU A 53 11.14 4.27 -17.65
C LEU A 53 10.55 3.69 -16.35
N ALA A 54 10.73 2.40 -16.11
CA ALA A 54 10.32 1.72 -14.88
C ALA A 54 11.55 1.09 -14.23
N ARG A 55 11.88 1.45 -12.98
CA ARG A 55 13.08 0.94 -12.32
C ARG A 55 12.91 0.77 -10.82
N VAL A 56 13.40 -0.35 -10.32
CA VAL A 56 13.57 -0.66 -8.90
C VAL A 56 15.07 -0.80 -8.63
N THR A 57 15.61 -0.03 -7.68
CA THR A 57 17.06 0.14 -7.51
C THR A 57 17.39 0.36 -6.03
N ALA A 58 18.59 0.01 -5.57
CA ALA A 58 19.01 0.31 -4.18
C ALA A 58 19.66 1.71 -4.07
N GLU A 59 20.05 2.26 -5.21
CA GLU A 59 20.73 3.52 -5.38
C GLU A 59 19.79 4.72 -5.13
N PRO A 60 20.32 5.88 -4.70
CA PRO A 60 19.54 7.10 -4.59
C PRO A 60 18.84 7.48 -5.91
N LEU A 61 17.56 7.89 -5.81
CA LEU A 61 16.78 8.32 -6.97
C LEU A 61 17.18 9.72 -7.42
N SER A 62 17.23 9.94 -8.73
CA SER A 62 17.47 11.25 -9.34
C SER A 62 16.20 11.78 -9.99
N VAL A 63 15.68 12.88 -9.46
CA VAL A 63 14.55 13.61 -10.07
C VAL A 63 14.95 14.18 -11.43
N ASP A 64 16.20 14.65 -11.56
CA ASP A 64 16.71 15.21 -12.80
C ASP A 64 16.80 14.17 -13.92
N GLU A 65 17.17 12.93 -13.59
CA GLU A 65 17.16 11.81 -14.54
C GLU A 65 15.74 11.51 -15.02
N ALA A 66 14.77 11.45 -14.10
CA ALA A 66 13.37 11.21 -14.44
C ALA A 66 12.81 12.35 -15.31
N LEU A 67 13.12 13.60 -14.97
CA LEU A 67 12.72 14.78 -15.73
C LEU A 67 13.31 14.79 -17.14
N ALA A 68 14.61 14.48 -17.26
CA ALA A 68 15.29 14.40 -18.55
C ALA A 68 14.67 13.30 -19.44
N PHE A 69 14.32 12.15 -18.86
CA PHE A 69 13.68 11.07 -19.60
C PHE A 69 12.29 11.46 -20.13
N ILE A 70 11.45 12.11 -19.31
CA ILE A 70 10.08 12.46 -19.72
C ILE A 70 9.98 13.74 -20.57
N ALA A 71 11.08 14.47 -20.75
CA ALA A 71 11.10 15.68 -21.54
C ALA A 71 10.69 15.39 -23.00
N ASP A 72 9.71 16.16 -23.49
CA ASP A 72 9.19 16.06 -24.85
C ASP A 72 8.80 17.46 -25.33
N ALA A 73 9.30 17.86 -26.50
CA ALA A 73 9.10 19.21 -27.06
C ALA A 73 7.61 19.55 -27.33
N SER A 74 6.75 18.55 -27.35
CA SER A 74 5.32 18.70 -27.58
C SER A 74 4.47 18.47 -26.32
N ALA A 75 5.12 18.36 -25.15
CA ALA A 75 4.49 18.45 -23.84
C ALA A 75 4.71 19.85 -23.24
N GLY A 76 3.63 20.50 -22.81
CA GLY A 76 3.69 21.85 -22.22
C GLY A 76 4.04 21.90 -20.73
N GLY A 77 4.20 20.75 -20.07
CA GLY A 77 4.51 20.68 -18.65
C GLY A 77 4.66 19.24 -18.14
N SER A 78 5.26 19.13 -16.96
CA SER A 78 5.52 17.86 -16.26
C SER A 78 4.90 17.90 -14.87
N CYS A 79 4.41 16.75 -14.40
CA CYS A 79 3.93 16.58 -13.04
C CYS A 79 4.82 15.56 -12.33
N ILE A 80 5.29 15.88 -11.13
CA ILE A 80 6.23 15.06 -10.38
C ILE A 80 5.64 14.78 -9.00
N PHE A 81 5.76 13.53 -8.57
CA PHE A 81 5.55 13.12 -7.20
C PHE A 81 6.86 12.56 -6.66
N VAL A 82 7.28 13.00 -5.47
CA VAL A 82 8.46 12.47 -4.76
C VAL A 82 7.99 12.03 -3.38
N GLY A 83 8.13 10.74 -3.10
CA GLY A 83 7.74 10.16 -1.82
C GLY A 83 8.96 9.99 -0.92
N THR A 84 9.08 10.80 0.13
CA THR A 84 10.23 10.76 1.05
C THR A 84 9.91 10.05 2.37
N VAL A 85 10.93 9.46 3.00
CA VAL A 85 10.81 8.93 4.36
C VAL A 85 10.55 10.08 5.34
N ARG A 86 9.50 9.96 6.16
CA ARG A 86 9.16 10.92 7.21
C ARG A 86 9.65 10.45 8.57
N ASP A 87 9.80 11.39 9.49
CA ASP A 87 10.28 11.17 10.87
C ASP A 87 9.20 10.66 11.85
N SER A 88 7.95 10.54 11.39
CA SER A 88 6.79 10.24 12.23
C SER A 88 6.08 8.94 11.83
N GLY A 89 6.06 8.00 12.77
CA GLY A 89 5.37 6.73 12.68
C GLY A 89 3.93 6.79 13.22
N PRO A 90 3.16 5.70 13.02
CA PRO A 90 1.85 5.55 13.66
C PRO A 90 1.97 5.71 15.19
N GLY A 91 1.02 6.40 15.81
CA GLY A 91 1.01 6.58 17.27
C GLY A 91 2.05 7.56 17.82
N GLY A 92 2.74 8.33 16.96
CA GLY A 92 3.70 9.35 17.39
C GLY A 92 5.12 8.82 17.62
N GLU A 93 5.41 7.60 17.17
CA GLU A 93 6.76 7.02 17.21
C GLU A 93 7.74 7.83 16.34
N ILE A 94 8.96 8.01 16.83
CA ILE A 94 10.04 8.65 16.07
C ILE A 94 10.66 7.61 15.14
N VAL A 95 10.63 7.89 13.84
CA VAL A 95 11.21 7.06 12.79
C VAL A 95 12.54 7.67 12.35
N THR A 96 13.59 6.86 12.30
CA THR A 96 14.91 7.27 11.80
C THR A 96 15.15 6.82 10.36
N GLY A 97 14.40 5.83 9.89
CA GLY A 97 14.49 5.28 8.55
C GLY A 97 13.48 4.17 8.29
N LEU A 98 13.45 3.69 7.06
CA LEU A 98 12.63 2.57 6.59
C LEU A 98 13.47 1.65 5.72
N THR A 99 13.26 0.34 5.85
CA THR A 99 13.82 -0.66 4.95
C THR A 99 12.76 -1.08 3.94
N TYR A 100 13.05 -0.90 2.65
CA TYR A 100 12.17 -1.26 1.54
C TYR A 100 12.67 -2.55 0.88
N GLU A 101 11.82 -3.58 0.86
CA GLU A 101 12.10 -4.85 0.18
C GLU A 101 11.23 -5.00 -1.05
N SER A 102 11.78 -5.59 -2.11
CA SER A 102 11.03 -5.86 -3.34
C SER A 102 11.58 -7.07 -4.08
N TRP A 103 10.67 -7.86 -4.67
CA TRP A 103 11.05 -8.74 -5.76
C TRP A 103 11.06 -7.92 -7.06
N SER A 104 12.25 -7.43 -7.39
CA SER A 104 12.44 -6.36 -8.37
C SER A 104 11.84 -6.67 -9.76
N GLU A 105 11.91 -7.91 -10.23
CA GLU A 105 11.36 -8.33 -11.53
C GLU A 105 9.84 -8.09 -11.58
N ILE A 106 9.09 -8.65 -10.62
CA ILE A 106 7.64 -8.45 -10.54
C ILE A 106 7.28 -6.98 -10.34
N ALA A 107 8.03 -6.29 -9.47
CA ALA A 107 7.74 -4.89 -9.18
C ALA A 107 7.86 -4.02 -10.44
N VAL A 108 8.87 -4.25 -11.28
CA VAL A 108 9.04 -3.52 -12.54
C VAL A 108 7.93 -3.82 -13.54
N ASP A 109 7.53 -5.09 -13.67
CA ASP A 109 6.39 -5.45 -14.52
C ASP A 109 5.11 -4.74 -14.08
N ARG A 110 4.86 -4.66 -12.76
CA ARG A 110 3.73 -3.92 -12.22
C ARG A 110 3.83 -2.41 -12.43
N LEU A 111 5.02 -1.82 -12.32
CA LEU A 111 5.23 -0.40 -12.67
C LEU A 111 4.96 -0.15 -14.16
N ARG A 112 5.41 -1.05 -15.03
CA ARG A 112 5.15 -0.97 -16.47
C ARG A 112 3.65 -1.03 -16.77
N GLU A 113 2.90 -1.95 -16.17
CA GLU A 113 1.45 -2.04 -16.33
C GLU A 113 0.73 -0.76 -15.87
N ILE A 114 1.19 -0.15 -14.79
CA ILE A 114 0.69 1.15 -14.34
C ILE A 114 0.95 2.21 -15.41
N ALA A 115 2.17 2.30 -15.96
CA ALA A 115 2.52 3.27 -17.00
C ALA A 115 1.68 3.08 -18.28
N GLU A 116 1.46 1.83 -18.69
CA GLU A 116 0.56 1.49 -19.81
C GLU A 116 -0.87 1.94 -19.52
N GLY A 117 -1.38 1.68 -18.31
CA GLY A 117 -2.71 2.13 -17.87
C GLY A 117 -2.85 3.65 -17.81
N LEU A 118 -1.80 4.37 -17.40
CA LEU A 118 -1.76 5.83 -17.41
C LEU A 118 -1.88 6.36 -18.84
N ARG A 119 -1.06 5.85 -19.78
CA ARG A 119 -1.09 6.29 -21.18
C ARG A 119 -2.36 5.88 -21.92
N ALA A 120 -2.99 4.78 -21.54
CA ALA A 120 -4.28 4.37 -22.10
C ALA A 120 -5.42 5.31 -21.66
N ARG A 121 -5.33 5.91 -20.47
CA ARG A 121 -6.39 6.74 -19.89
C ARG A 121 -6.20 8.24 -20.13
N TRP A 122 -4.97 8.72 -20.26
CA TRP A 122 -4.65 10.14 -20.44
C TRP A 122 -3.65 10.33 -21.58
N PRO A 123 -3.66 11.49 -22.27
CA PRO A 123 -2.75 11.80 -23.38
C PRO A 123 -1.33 12.15 -22.89
N ILE A 124 -0.72 11.26 -22.11
CA ILE A 124 0.61 11.40 -21.54
C ILE A 124 1.64 10.93 -22.57
N ARG A 125 2.72 11.70 -22.77
CA ARG A 125 3.76 11.39 -23.75
C ARG A 125 4.75 10.35 -23.25
N LYS A 126 5.31 10.60 -22.07
CA LYS A 126 6.32 9.77 -21.42
C LYS A 126 6.04 9.68 -19.92
N VAL A 127 6.42 8.56 -19.31
CA VAL A 127 6.23 8.28 -17.88
C VAL A 127 7.54 7.70 -17.31
N ALA A 128 7.99 8.22 -16.19
CA ALA A 128 9.05 7.62 -15.38
C ALA A 128 8.50 7.21 -14.01
N LEU A 129 8.75 5.96 -13.62
CA LEU A 129 8.36 5.38 -12.33
C LEU A 129 9.60 4.73 -11.72
N LEU A 130 10.12 5.34 -10.65
CA LEU A 130 11.31 4.89 -9.96
C LEU A 130 10.94 4.49 -8.53
N HIS A 131 11.55 3.42 -8.02
CA HIS A 131 11.38 3.02 -6.63
C HIS A 131 12.71 2.59 -6.04
N ARG A 132 13.01 3.06 -4.82
CA ARG A 132 14.22 2.72 -4.10
C ARG A 132 13.96 1.62 -3.08
N THR A 133 14.81 0.60 -3.08
CA THR A 133 14.87 -0.47 -2.08
C THR A 133 16.07 -0.30 -1.17
N GLY A 134 16.14 -1.10 -0.11
CA GLY A 134 17.17 -1.04 0.90
C GLY A 134 16.83 -0.08 2.04
N ASP A 135 17.85 0.29 2.80
CA ASP A 135 17.71 1.15 3.97
C ASP A 135 17.72 2.61 3.56
N LEU A 136 16.65 3.33 3.89
CA LEU A 136 16.51 4.75 3.66
C LEU A 136 16.35 5.49 4.98
N VAL A 137 17.06 6.60 5.14
CA VAL A 137 16.90 7.49 6.30
C VAL A 137 15.85 8.56 6.04
N VAL A 138 15.38 9.22 7.11
CA VAL A 138 14.45 10.36 7.00
C VAL A 138 14.93 11.39 5.98
N GLY A 139 14.02 11.83 5.11
CA GLY A 139 14.27 12.79 4.05
C GLY A 139 14.67 12.18 2.71
N GLU A 140 15.10 10.91 2.67
CA GLU A 140 15.45 10.27 1.40
C GLU A 140 14.22 9.91 0.56
N ALA A 141 14.35 10.03 -0.76
CA ALA A 141 13.33 9.65 -1.71
C ALA A 141 13.25 8.12 -1.87
N SER A 142 12.05 7.59 -1.64
CA SER A 142 11.67 6.19 -1.85
C SER A 142 10.98 5.95 -3.20
N VAL A 143 10.33 6.98 -3.76
CA VAL A 143 9.72 7.02 -5.10
C VAL A 143 9.85 8.41 -5.70
#